data_AF-A0A6M2F796-F1
#
_entry.id   AF-A0A6M2F796-F1
#
_cell.length_a   1.000
_cell.length_b   1.000
_cell.length_c   1.000
_cell.angle_alpha   90.00
_cell.angle_beta   90.00
_cell.angle_gamma   90.00
#
_symmetry.space_group_name_H-M   'P 1'
#
loop_
_entity.id
_entity.type
_entity.pdbx_description
1 polymer ?
#
loop_
_entity_poly.entity_id
_entity_poly.type
_entity_poly.pdbx_seq_one_letter_code
_entity_poly.pdbx_strand_id
1 'polypeptide(L)'
;MMEDPSSKEEITRVLKVLEALKQASHELRTLPSTNLIESNSPAIKALLELGAESDTILSKDPYLSTLSQHLTKLKSLVDSLQKCCDHGLRSFLTRRVLLQSISRVAGSIESEIQAWIDRESIESLIKGLNEPLQTEEDDLVSLLSQFEDRLSQGFNRELQDSVLKSKIFCLLERVLCNPNCSKKVREQCAFVVSALIRFNKDVFAGQVLMGPLIHALVSMASWESMKVLCLLIKSIKSPLVDEIESNGEIPKIISFLDYKDLHWRVVAMDCILEIGYFGRKEAIEAMLREGLIKKLVELQRSELGEDLIDTGMFDDEKERGKGEKKFLESHPFASCVARFAVQLEVGEGLRQREKRAFKQEILKRVREACVSDAEAATVTAEVLWGSSP
;
A
#
# COMPACT_ATOMS: atom_id res chain seq x y z
N MET A 1 -4.85 5.24 -32.50
CA MET A 1 -6.19 5.36 -33.11
C MET A 1 -7.00 6.26 -32.20
N MET A 2 -7.58 7.35 -32.71
CA MET A 2 -8.38 8.27 -31.89
C MET A 2 -9.61 7.54 -31.34
N GLU A 3 -9.75 7.46 -30.01
CA GLU A 3 -11.00 7.06 -29.38
C GLU A 3 -12.10 8.03 -29.80
N ASP A 4 -13.23 7.47 -30.26
CA ASP A 4 -14.39 8.23 -30.71
C ASP A 4 -14.93 9.07 -29.52
N PRO A 5 -15.02 10.41 -29.60
CA PRO A 5 -15.46 11.26 -28.48
C PRO A 5 -16.86 10.88 -27.95
N SER A 6 -17.69 10.23 -28.76
CA SER A 6 -18.99 9.68 -28.35
C SER A 6 -18.87 8.59 -27.27
N SER A 7 -17.78 7.82 -27.26
CA SER A 7 -17.58 6.70 -26.31
C SER A 7 -17.24 7.18 -24.90
N LYS A 8 -16.38 8.21 -24.76
CA LYS A 8 -16.00 8.79 -23.47
C LYS A 8 -17.18 9.47 -22.75
N GLU A 9 -18.03 10.16 -23.51
CA GLU A 9 -19.24 10.77 -22.93
C GLU A 9 -20.25 9.71 -22.48
N GLU A 10 -20.41 8.61 -23.22
CA GLU A 10 -21.31 7.52 -22.84
C GLU A 10 -20.79 6.82 -21.57
N ILE A 11 -19.48 6.51 -21.49
CA ILE A 11 -18.84 5.92 -20.29
C ILE A 11 -19.00 6.84 -19.08
N THR A 12 -18.81 8.15 -19.24
CA THR A 12 -18.98 9.11 -18.13
C THR A 12 -20.42 9.17 -17.63
N ARG A 13 -21.41 9.05 -18.54
CA ARG A 13 -22.83 8.97 -18.16
C ARG A 13 -23.14 7.66 -17.45
N VAL A 14 -22.62 6.54 -17.93
CA VAL A 14 -22.78 5.22 -17.30
C VAL A 14 -22.20 5.24 -15.88
N LEU A 15 -20.97 5.76 -15.70
CA LEU A 15 -20.32 5.88 -14.40
C LEU A 15 -21.17 6.66 -13.39
N LYS A 16 -21.72 7.81 -13.78
CA LYS A 16 -22.58 8.62 -12.89
C LYS A 16 -23.84 7.86 -12.45
N VAL A 17 -24.48 7.15 -13.37
CA VAL A 17 -25.67 6.33 -13.05
C VAL A 17 -25.31 5.18 -12.13
N LEU A 18 -24.18 4.51 -12.38
CA LEU A 18 -23.70 3.40 -11.56
C LEU A 18 -23.28 3.87 -10.16
N GLU A 19 -22.61 5.01 -10.02
CA GLU A 19 -22.28 5.60 -8.71
C GLU A 19 -23.54 5.95 -7.91
N ALA A 20 -24.54 6.52 -8.56
CA ALA A 20 -25.83 6.82 -7.93
C ALA A 20 -26.55 5.54 -7.47
N LEU A 21 -26.56 4.49 -8.31
CA LEU A 21 -27.09 3.17 -7.95
C LEU A 21 -26.31 2.54 -6.79
N LYS A 22 -24.99 2.61 -6.80
CA LYS A 22 -24.13 2.11 -5.73
C LYS A 22 -24.43 2.80 -4.40
N GLN A 23 -24.53 4.12 -4.41
CA GLN A 23 -24.84 4.93 -3.22
C GLN A 23 -26.22 4.58 -2.67
N ALA A 24 -27.25 4.53 -3.52
CA ALA A 24 -28.60 4.19 -3.10
C ALA A 24 -28.69 2.74 -2.57
N SER A 25 -27.90 1.82 -3.15
CA SER A 25 -27.79 0.44 -2.67
C SER A 25 -27.09 0.34 -1.31
N HIS A 26 -26.05 1.14 -1.10
CA HIS A 26 -25.34 1.24 0.17
C HIS A 26 -26.24 1.79 1.30
N GLU A 27 -27.04 2.81 1.00
CA GLU A 27 -28.05 3.35 1.92
C GLU A 27 -29.09 2.29 2.28
N LEU A 28 -29.56 1.52 1.30
CA LEU A 28 -30.48 0.41 1.52
C LEU A 28 -29.91 -0.68 2.44
N ARG A 29 -28.59 -0.90 2.39
CA ARG A 29 -27.89 -1.88 3.24
C ARG A 29 -27.72 -1.41 4.68
N THR A 30 -27.50 -0.12 4.89
CA THR A 30 -27.17 0.49 6.19
C THR A 30 -28.39 0.92 7.00
N LEU A 31 -29.57 1.02 6.36
CA LEU A 31 -30.83 1.38 7.01
C LEU A 31 -31.26 0.35 8.09
N PRO A 32 -31.60 0.81 9.32
CA PRO A 32 -32.19 -0.05 10.34
C PRO A 32 -33.49 -0.68 9.87
N SER A 33 -33.68 -1.97 10.16
CA SER A 33 -34.88 -2.75 9.76
C SER A 33 -36.23 -2.11 10.17
N THR A 34 -36.24 -1.24 11.18
CA THR A 34 -37.41 -0.47 11.63
C THR A 34 -37.77 0.68 10.69
N ASN A 35 -36.80 1.33 10.04
CA ASN A 35 -37.00 2.51 9.18
C ASN A 35 -37.41 2.12 7.74
N LEU A 36 -37.23 0.86 7.37
CA LEU A 36 -37.67 0.30 6.08
C LEU A 36 -39.17 -0.04 6.06
N ILE A 37 -39.81 -0.08 7.24
CA ILE A 37 -41.22 -0.48 7.41
C ILE A 37 -42.18 0.67 7.11
N GLU A 38 -41.74 1.92 7.19
CA GLU A 38 -42.49 3.10 6.72
C GLU A 38 -42.46 3.20 5.18
N SER A 39 -42.89 2.13 4.48
CA SER A 39 -43.44 2.02 3.11
C SER A 39 -42.93 2.93 1.96
N ASN A 40 -41.86 3.69 2.11
CA ASN A 40 -41.39 4.74 1.18
C ASN A 40 -39.94 5.14 1.50
N SER A 41 -39.06 4.18 1.79
CA SER A 41 -37.64 4.53 1.94
C SER A 41 -37.16 5.21 0.64
N PRO A 42 -36.62 6.44 0.71
CA PRO A 42 -36.20 7.21 -0.46
C PRO A 42 -35.17 6.46 -1.31
N ALA A 43 -34.31 5.66 -0.66
CA ALA A 43 -33.31 4.81 -1.32
C ALA A 43 -33.95 3.73 -2.23
N ILE A 44 -35.10 3.16 -1.84
CA ILE A 44 -35.79 2.15 -2.66
C ILE A 44 -36.41 2.80 -3.91
N LYS A 45 -36.99 3.99 -3.77
CA LYS A 45 -37.55 4.73 -4.91
C LYS A 45 -36.45 5.18 -5.86
N ALA A 46 -35.37 5.75 -5.33
CA ALA A 46 -34.20 6.15 -6.11
C ALA A 46 -33.62 4.96 -6.89
N LEU A 47 -33.49 3.78 -6.28
CA LEU A 47 -33.02 2.57 -6.97
C LEU A 47 -33.95 2.10 -8.09
N LEU A 48 -35.28 2.20 -7.90
CA LEU A 48 -36.25 1.78 -8.91
C LEU A 48 -36.33 2.78 -10.08
N GLU A 49 -36.21 4.07 -9.81
CA GLU A 49 -36.17 5.14 -10.81
C GLU A 49 -34.88 5.07 -11.63
N LEU A 50 -33.72 5.00 -10.95
CA LEU A 50 -32.42 4.84 -11.60
C LEU A 50 -32.31 3.52 -12.34
N GLY A 51 -32.90 2.44 -11.81
CA GLY A 51 -32.98 1.14 -12.48
C GLY A 51 -33.68 1.24 -13.84
N ALA A 52 -34.85 1.89 -13.88
CA ALA A 52 -35.62 2.06 -15.12
C ALA A 52 -34.93 2.96 -16.15
N GLU A 53 -34.21 4.00 -15.72
CA GLU A 53 -33.39 4.84 -16.60
C GLU A 53 -32.18 4.06 -17.15
N SER A 54 -31.60 3.20 -16.31
CA SER A 54 -30.40 2.43 -16.63
C SER A 54 -30.67 1.22 -17.52
N ASP A 55 -31.87 0.64 -17.55
CA ASP A 55 -32.16 -0.61 -18.29
C ASP A 55 -31.76 -0.55 -19.78
N THR A 56 -31.85 0.62 -20.41
CA THR A 56 -31.41 0.84 -21.81
C THR A 56 -29.88 0.89 -21.99
N ILE A 57 -29.16 1.26 -20.94
CA ILE A 57 -27.69 1.38 -20.88
C ILE A 57 -27.11 0.01 -20.47
N LEU A 58 -27.69 -0.62 -19.45
CA LEU A 58 -27.26 -1.92 -18.91
C LEU A 58 -27.46 -3.06 -19.92
N SER A 59 -28.45 -2.97 -20.83
CA SER A 59 -28.69 -4.00 -21.84
C SER A 59 -27.63 -4.06 -22.95
N LYS A 60 -26.81 -3.01 -23.11
CA LYS A 60 -25.79 -2.94 -24.16
C LYS A 60 -24.49 -3.64 -23.78
N ASP A 61 -24.17 -3.70 -22.49
CA ASP A 61 -22.92 -4.28 -22.00
C ASP A 61 -23.17 -5.71 -21.44
N PRO A 62 -22.53 -6.76 -22.00
CA PRO A 62 -22.66 -8.12 -21.50
C PRO A 62 -22.27 -8.26 -20.02
N TYR A 63 -21.37 -7.42 -19.52
CA TYR A 63 -20.93 -7.43 -18.12
C TYR A 63 -21.96 -6.86 -17.14
N LEU A 64 -22.99 -6.15 -17.62
CA LEU A 64 -24.05 -5.55 -16.80
C LEU A 64 -25.35 -6.38 -16.79
N SER A 65 -25.37 -7.51 -17.50
CA SER A 65 -26.52 -8.43 -17.53
C SER A 65 -26.87 -8.99 -16.14
N THR A 66 -25.87 -9.32 -15.33
CA THR A 66 -26.04 -9.76 -13.93
C THR A 66 -26.66 -8.65 -13.07
N LEU A 67 -26.24 -7.40 -13.29
CA LEU A 67 -26.79 -6.23 -12.59
C LEU A 67 -28.27 -6.04 -12.89
N SER A 68 -28.68 -6.15 -14.16
CA SER A 68 -30.09 -6.08 -14.56
C SER A 68 -30.95 -7.18 -13.90
N GLN A 69 -30.41 -8.40 -13.78
CA GLN A 69 -31.07 -9.48 -13.06
C GLN A 69 -31.23 -9.16 -11.56
N HIS A 70 -30.22 -8.57 -10.93
CA HIS A 70 -30.29 -8.14 -9.53
C HIS A 70 -31.30 -7.01 -9.32
N LEU A 71 -31.38 -6.04 -10.23
CA LEU A 71 -32.38 -4.95 -10.17
C LEU A 71 -33.81 -5.47 -10.35
N THR A 72 -34.02 -6.40 -11.29
CA THR A 72 -35.32 -7.06 -11.49
C THR A 72 -35.73 -7.85 -10.24
N LYS A 73 -34.78 -8.58 -9.65
CA LYS A 73 -34.99 -9.30 -8.40
C LYS A 73 -35.32 -8.36 -7.25
N LEU A 74 -34.61 -7.25 -7.11
CA LEU A 74 -34.89 -6.21 -6.11
C LEU A 74 -36.32 -5.68 -6.26
N LYS A 75 -36.74 -5.34 -7.48
CA LYS A 75 -38.10 -4.89 -7.79
C LYS A 75 -39.16 -5.91 -7.34
N SER A 76 -38.99 -7.18 -7.70
CA SER A 76 -39.92 -8.24 -7.28
C SER A 76 -39.99 -8.44 -5.76
N LEU A 77 -38.87 -8.27 -5.05
CA LEU A 77 -38.81 -8.37 -3.59
C LEU A 77 -39.51 -7.19 -2.91
N VAL A 78 -39.35 -5.99 -3.46
CA VAL A 78 -40.03 -4.77 -2.99
C VAL A 78 -41.54 -4.88 -3.23
N ASP A 79 -41.97 -5.33 -4.40
CA ASP A 79 -43.39 -5.56 -4.70
C ASP A 79 -44.01 -6.60 -3.76
N SER A 80 -43.26 -7.66 -3.43
CA SER A 80 -43.68 -8.70 -2.48
C SER A 80 -43.77 -8.17 -1.04
N LEU A 81 -42.87 -7.27 -0.67
CA LEU A 81 -42.87 -6.57 0.62
C LEU A 81 -44.09 -5.67 0.76
N GLN A 82 -44.44 -4.91 -0.30
CA GLN A 82 -45.60 -4.03 -0.33
C GLN A 82 -46.93 -4.80 -0.28
N LYS A 83 -46.98 -6.02 -0.82
CA LYS A 83 -48.16 -6.91 -0.75
C LYS A 83 -48.34 -7.55 0.63
N CYS A 84 -47.29 -7.62 1.46
CA CYS A 84 -47.35 -8.14 2.83
C CYS A 84 -47.86 -7.08 3.84
N CYS A 85 -49.12 -6.64 3.69
CA CYS A 85 -49.76 -5.64 4.56
C CYS A 85 -50.49 -6.22 5.78
N ASP A 86 -50.65 -7.54 5.90
CA ASP A 86 -51.39 -8.16 7.01
C ASP A 86 -50.61 -8.12 8.34
N HIS A 87 -51.30 -7.94 9.47
CA HIS A 87 -50.72 -7.80 10.82
C HIS A 87 -50.61 -9.13 11.59
N GLY A 88 -50.13 -10.19 10.95
CA GLY A 88 -49.93 -11.51 11.57
C GLY A 88 -48.48 -11.80 11.99
N LEU A 89 -48.28 -12.73 12.94
CA LEU A 89 -46.92 -13.22 13.28
C LEU A 89 -46.21 -13.84 12.07
N ARG A 90 -46.98 -14.49 11.18
CA ARG A 90 -46.45 -15.05 9.92
C ARG A 90 -45.96 -13.97 8.97
N SER A 91 -46.70 -12.87 8.80
CA SER A 91 -46.30 -11.76 7.94
C SER A 91 -45.12 -10.99 8.52
N PHE A 92 -44.98 -10.90 9.85
CA PHE A 92 -43.81 -10.34 10.51
C PHE A 92 -42.51 -11.11 10.20
N LEU A 93 -42.55 -12.44 10.27
CA LEU A 93 -41.41 -13.29 9.92
C LEU A 93 -41.08 -13.21 8.42
N THR A 94 -42.10 -13.28 7.55
CA THR A 94 -41.93 -13.11 6.10
C THR A 94 -41.32 -11.75 5.75
N ARG A 95 -41.75 -10.68 6.42
CA ARG A 95 -41.21 -9.33 6.24
C ARG A 95 -39.72 -9.27 6.58
N ARG A 96 -39.28 -9.83 7.70
CA ARG A 96 -37.85 -9.87 8.07
C ARG A 96 -36.99 -10.61 7.05
N VAL A 97 -37.47 -11.76 6.55
CA VAL A 97 -36.76 -12.53 5.52
C VAL A 97 -36.67 -11.74 4.20
N LEU A 98 -37.73 -11.01 3.83
CA LEU A 98 -37.72 -10.14 2.65
C LEU A 98 -36.73 -8.97 2.82
N LEU A 99 -36.70 -8.29 3.98
CA LEU A 99 -35.74 -7.22 4.24
C LEU A 99 -34.28 -7.72 4.18
N GLN A 100 -34.00 -8.90 4.74
CA GLN A 100 -32.67 -9.49 4.67
C GLN A 100 -32.30 -9.87 3.23
N SER A 101 -33.28 -10.35 2.45
CA SER A 101 -33.10 -10.66 1.02
C SER A 101 -32.85 -9.40 0.20
N ILE A 102 -33.56 -8.30 0.50
CA ILE A 102 -33.36 -6.98 -0.12
C ILE A 102 -31.97 -6.45 0.20
N SER A 103 -31.57 -6.46 1.47
CA SER A 103 -30.22 -6.06 1.90
C SER A 103 -29.13 -6.89 1.23
N ARG A 104 -29.33 -8.21 1.08
CA ARG A 104 -28.41 -9.09 0.36
C ARG A 104 -28.33 -8.75 -1.14
N VAL A 105 -29.45 -8.54 -1.80
CA VAL A 105 -29.48 -8.16 -3.22
C VAL A 105 -28.85 -6.78 -3.44
N ALA A 106 -29.10 -5.82 -2.54
CA ALA A 106 -28.44 -4.53 -2.53
C ALA A 106 -26.91 -4.68 -2.42
N GLY A 107 -26.42 -5.53 -1.51
CA GLY A 107 -24.99 -5.86 -1.42
C GLY A 107 -24.43 -6.45 -2.72
N SER A 108 -25.18 -7.33 -3.40
CA SER A 108 -24.78 -7.88 -4.71
C SER A 108 -24.81 -6.85 -5.84
N ILE A 109 -25.73 -5.89 -5.81
CA ILE A 109 -25.76 -4.75 -6.74
C ILE A 109 -24.51 -3.88 -6.54
N GLU A 110 -24.21 -3.53 -5.30
CA GLU A 110 -23.05 -2.71 -4.93
C GLU A 110 -21.73 -3.36 -5.37
N SER A 111 -21.59 -4.69 -5.18
CA SER A 111 -20.40 -5.42 -5.63
C SER A 111 -20.26 -5.50 -7.14
N GLU A 112 -21.35 -5.78 -7.87
CA GLU A 112 -21.31 -5.87 -9.33
C GLU A 112 -20.97 -4.51 -9.97
N ILE A 113 -21.54 -3.43 -9.43
CA ILE A 113 -21.21 -2.07 -9.85
C ILE A 113 -19.73 -1.77 -9.60
N GLN A 114 -19.21 -2.10 -8.42
CA GLN A 114 -17.79 -1.88 -8.14
C GLN A 114 -16.90 -2.72 -9.07
N ALA A 115 -17.26 -3.96 -9.36
CA ALA A 115 -16.51 -4.82 -10.26
C ALA A 115 -16.48 -4.25 -11.69
N TRP A 116 -17.57 -3.64 -12.14
CA TRP A 116 -17.60 -2.95 -13.43
C TRP A 116 -16.69 -1.71 -13.44
N ILE A 117 -16.79 -0.85 -12.42
CA ILE A 117 -15.92 0.33 -12.27
C ILE A 117 -14.44 -0.08 -12.23
N ASP A 118 -14.13 -1.15 -11.49
CA ASP A 118 -12.79 -1.71 -11.39
C ASP A 118 -12.28 -2.17 -12.77
N ARG A 119 -13.10 -2.85 -13.58
CA ARG A 119 -12.72 -3.26 -14.94
C ARG A 119 -12.44 -2.07 -15.86
N GLU A 120 -13.32 -1.07 -15.86
CA GLU A 120 -13.19 0.12 -16.69
C GLU A 120 -11.95 0.96 -16.31
N SER A 121 -11.70 1.12 -15.00
CA SER A 121 -10.51 1.81 -14.50
C SER A 121 -9.21 1.09 -14.88
N ILE A 122 -9.19 -0.24 -14.78
CA ILE A 122 -8.06 -1.07 -15.22
C ILE A 122 -7.85 -0.95 -16.73
N GLU A 123 -8.91 -0.99 -17.54
CA GLU A 123 -8.80 -0.85 -18.99
C GLU A 123 -8.26 0.53 -19.39
N SER A 124 -8.78 1.59 -18.78
CA SER A 124 -8.30 2.96 -18.97
C SER A 124 -6.82 3.10 -18.61
N LEU A 125 -6.40 2.49 -17.49
CA LEU A 125 -5.01 2.48 -17.06
C LEU A 125 -4.11 1.69 -18.03
N ILE A 126 -4.57 0.54 -18.54
CA ILE A 126 -3.81 -0.25 -19.53
C ILE A 126 -3.58 0.52 -20.82
N LYS A 127 -4.60 1.26 -21.30
CA LYS A 127 -4.47 2.13 -22.48
C LYS A 127 -3.37 3.16 -22.25
N GLY A 128 -3.40 3.86 -21.11
CA GLY A 128 -2.36 4.82 -20.73
C GLY A 128 -0.96 4.20 -20.60
N LEU A 129 -0.84 3.02 -19.99
CA LEU A 129 0.44 2.32 -19.81
C LEU A 129 1.03 1.69 -21.09
N ASN A 130 0.23 1.49 -22.13
CA ASN A 130 0.72 1.01 -23.42
C ASN A 130 1.33 2.13 -24.26
N GLU A 131 0.83 3.35 -24.12
CA GLU A 131 1.32 4.54 -24.84
C GLU A 131 1.71 5.66 -23.86
N PRO A 132 2.64 5.40 -22.91
CA PRO A 132 2.95 6.34 -21.82
C PRO A 132 3.64 7.62 -22.30
N LEU A 133 4.23 7.62 -23.50
CA LEU A 133 4.86 8.80 -24.10
C LEU A 133 3.87 9.69 -24.87
N GLN A 134 2.66 9.20 -25.13
CA GLN A 134 1.60 9.93 -25.86
C GLN A 134 0.49 10.42 -24.93
N THR A 135 0.37 9.81 -23.76
CA THR A 135 -0.60 10.21 -22.72
C THR A 135 -0.04 11.40 -21.95
N GLU A 136 -0.89 12.36 -21.60
CA GLU A 136 -0.48 13.45 -20.71
C GLU A 136 -0.03 12.89 -19.35
N GLU A 137 1.10 13.37 -18.86
CA GLU A 137 1.75 12.83 -17.67
C GLU A 137 0.84 12.88 -16.44
N ASP A 138 0.14 14.00 -16.25
CA ASP A 138 -0.75 14.19 -15.10
C ASP A 138 -1.99 13.29 -15.16
N ASP A 139 -2.52 13.04 -16.36
CA ASP A 139 -3.63 12.11 -16.55
C ASP A 139 -3.20 10.68 -16.17
N LEU A 140 -2.04 10.23 -16.63
CA LEU A 140 -1.53 8.90 -16.31
C LEU A 140 -1.23 8.74 -14.82
N VAL A 141 -0.64 9.77 -14.18
CA VAL A 141 -0.42 9.79 -12.73
C VAL A 141 -1.75 9.74 -11.99
N SER A 142 -2.79 10.44 -12.46
CA SER A 142 -4.11 10.41 -11.83
C SER A 142 -4.75 9.02 -11.90
N LEU A 143 -4.64 8.32 -13.04
CA LEU A 143 -5.13 6.95 -13.21
C LEU A 143 -4.40 5.97 -12.30
N LEU A 144 -3.06 6.09 -12.21
CA LEU A 144 -2.27 5.27 -11.31
C LEU A 144 -2.61 5.54 -9.83
N SER A 145 -2.83 6.80 -9.46
CA SER A 145 -3.21 7.17 -8.09
C SER A 145 -4.59 6.62 -7.71
N GLN A 146 -5.58 6.73 -8.61
CA GLN A 146 -6.91 6.14 -8.39
C GLN A 146 -6.83 4.61 -8.21
N PHE A 147 -5.97 3.95 -8.99
CA PHE A 147 -5.77 2.51 -8.87
C PHE A 147 -5.04 2.13 -7.57
N GLU A 148 -4.04 2.91 -7.15
CA GLU A 148 -3.38 2.76 -5.83
C GLU A 148 -4.39 2.89 -4.68
N ASP A 149 -5.23 3.93 -4.70
CA ASP A 149 -6.28 4.16 -3.71
C ASP A 149 -7.27 3.00 -3.69
N ARG A 150 -7.66 2.51 -4.87
CA ARG A 150 -8.58 1.38 -4.98
C ARG A 150 -7.99 0.10 -4.38
N LEU A 151 -6.71 -0.18 -4.59
CA LEU A 151 -6.03 -1.33 -3.97
C LEU A 151 -5.91 -1.19 -2.44
N SER A 152 -5.75 0.05 -1.97
CA SER A 152 -5.60 0.36 -0.54
C SER A 152 -6.89 0.21 0.27
N GLN A 153 -8.06 0.15 -0.38
CA GLN A 153 -9.36 -0.10 0.27
C GLN A 153 -9.52 -1.53 0.82
N GLY A 154 -8.60 -2.44 0.50
CA GLY A 154 -8.56 -3.80 1.01
C GLY A 154 -8.85 -4.86 -0.04
N PHE A 155 -8.69 -6.12 0.39
CA PHE A 155 -8.73 -7.27 -0.50
C PHE A 155 -10.10 -7.48 -1.16
N ASN A 156 -10.11 -7.62 -2.49
CA ASN A 156 -11.30 -7.97 -3.26
C ASN A 156 -10.95 -9.04 -4.31
N ARG A 157 -11.66 -10.16 -4.27
CA ARG A 157 -11.39 -11.32 -5.14
C ARG A 157 -11.62 -11.02 -6.63
N GLU A 158 -12.66 -10.26 -6.96
CA GLU A 158 -13.01 -9.92 -8.34
C GLU A 158 -12.00 -8.93 -8.93
N LEU A 159 -11.58 -7.93 -8.13
CA LEU A 159 -10.50 -7.02 -8.51
C LEU A 159 -9.20 -7.79 -8.77
N GLN A 160 -8.83 -8.75 -7.91
CA GLN A 160 -7.63 -9.57 -8.13
C GLN A 160 -7.72 -10.35 -9.45
N ASP A 161 -8.87 -10.97 -9.73
CA ASP A 161 -9.08 -11.72 -10.98
C ASP A 161 -8.94 -10.80 -12.20
N SER A 162 -9.50 -9.59 -12.15
CA SER A 162 -9.35 -8.58 -13.20
C SER A 162 -7.88 -8.14 -13.39
N VAL A 163 -7.17 -7.86 -12.30
CA VAL A 163 -5.75 -7.47 -12.30
C VAL A 163 -4.86 -8.57 -12.89
N LEU A 164 -5.14 -9.84 -12.57
CA LEU A 164 -4.38 -10.98 -13.09
C LEU A 164 -4.66 -11.23 -14.57
N LYS A 165 -5.94 -11.19 -14.98
CA LYS A 165 -6.34 -11.36 -16.39
C LYS A 165 -5.75 -10.28 -17.28
N SER A 166 -5.68 -9.06 -16.79
CA SER A 166 -5.14 -7.93 -17.53
C SER A 166 -3.62 -7.86 -17.59
N LYS A 167 -2.93 -8.66 -16.77
CA LYS A 167 -1.45 -8.67 -16.64
C LYS A 167 -0.88 -7.28 -16.35
N ILE A 168 -1.62 -6.45 -15.62
CA ILE A 168 -1.26 -5.05 -15.38
C ILE A 168 0.09 -4.90 -14.67
N PHE A 169 0.47 -5.86 -13.81
CA PHE A 169 1.78 -5.86 -13.15
C PHE A 169 2.93 -5.81 -14.16
N CYS A 170 2.87 -6.60 -15.24
CA CYS A 170 3.91 -6.61 -16.27
C CYS A 170 4.02 -5.26 -17.00
N LEU A 171 2.90 -4.56 -17.16
CA LEU A 171 2.87 -3.22 -17.77
C LEU A 171 3.49 -2.19 -16.83
N LEU A 172 3.13 -2.24 -15.54
CA LEU A 172 3.68 -1.37 -14.50
C LEU A 172 5.19 -1.56 -14.37
N GLU A 173 5.66 -2.81 -14.31
CA GLU A 173 7.09 -3.14 -14.28
C GLU A 173 7.82 -2.63 -15.52
N ARG A 174 7.25 -2.82 -16.71
CA ARG A 174 7.83 -2.32 -17.97
C ARG A 174 7.99 -0.80 -17.95
N VAL A 175 6.99 -0.05 -17.49
CA VAL A 175 7.03 1.41 -17.42
C VAL A 175 8.02 1.88 -16.33
N LEU A 176 7.96 1.28 -15.14
CA LEU A 176 8.85 1.58 -14.02
C LEU A 176 10.32 1.37 -14.38
N CYS A 177 10.63 0.28 -15.09
CA CYS A 177 11.99 -0.08 -15.49
C CYS A 177 12.47 0.65 -16.76
N ASN A 178 11.61 1.39 -17.45
CA ASN A 178 11.98 2.13 -18.65
C ASN A 178 12.54 3.53 -18.29
N PRO A 179 13.85 3.80 -18.51
CA PRO A 179 14.44 5.10 -18.18
C PRO A 179 13.93 6.25 -19.05
N ASN A 180 13.30 5.96 -20.20
CA ASN A 180 12.72 6.97 -21.08
C ASN A 180 11.36 7.49 -20.59
N CYS A 181 10.73 6.81 -19.63
CA CYS A 181 9.51 7.29 -19.01
C CYS A 181 9.82 8.37 -17.96
N SER A 182 8.89 9.29 -17.75
CA SER A 182 9.08 10.36 -16.77
C SER A 182 9.30 9.78 -15.36
N LYS A 183 10.13 10.47 -14.57
CA LYS A 183 10.46 10.02 -13.22
C LYS A 183 9.20 9.89 -12.34
N LYS A 184 8.30 10.86 -12.42
CA LYS A 184 7.03 10.92 -11.67
C LYS A 184 6.11 9.74 -11.99
N VAL A 185 5.96 9.38 -13.27
CA VAL A 185 5.14 8.21 -13.68
C VAL A 185 5.78 6.92 -13.15
N ARG A 186 7.11 6.79 -13.24
CA ARG A 186 7.82 5.61 -12.74
C ARG A 186 7.69 5.45 -11.23
N GLU A 187 7.77 6.55 -10.48
CA GLU A 187 7.54 6.59 -9.03
C GLU A 187 6.10 6.20 -8.68
N GLN A 188 5.12 6.72 -9.41
CA GLN A 188 3.72 6.38 -9.18
C GLN A 188 3.43 4.89 -9.51
N CYS A 189 4.04 4.34 -10.57
CA CYS A 189 4.02 2.90 -10.83
C CYS A 189 4.61 2.10 -9.66
N ALA A 190 5.68 2.60 -9.03
CA ALA A 190 6.30 1.95 -7.88
C ALA A 190 5.36 1.90 -6.67
N PHE A 191 4.64 2.99 -6.38
CA PHE A 191 3.62 3.01 -5.34
C PHE A 191 2.49 2.02 -5.62
N VAL A 192 2.00 1.96 -6.86
CA VAL A 192 1.00 0.96 -7.28
C VAL A 192 1.51 -0.46 -7.07
N VAL A 193 2.76 -0.76 -7.43
CA VAL A 193 3.35 -2.09 -7.18
C VAL A 193 3.40 -2.39 -5.68
N SER A 194 3.78 -1.43 -4.85
CA SER A 194 3.74 -1.58 -3.38
C SER A 194 2.32 -1.88 -2.88
N ALA A 195 1.32 -1.17 -3.42
CA ALA A 195 -0.08 -1.38 -3.08
C ALA A 195 -0.58 -2.77 -3.52
N LEU A 196 -0.16 -3.28 -4.69
CA LEU A 196 -0.47 -4.64 -5.14
C LEU A 196 0.09 -5.70 -4.18
N ILE A 197 1.32 -5.53 -3.71
CA ILE A 197 1.92 -6.45 -2.74
C ILE A 197 1.17 -6.44 -1.41
N ARG A 198 0.73 -5.27 -0.94
CA ARG A 198 -0.11 -5.16 0.27
C ARG A 198 -1.50 -5.75 0.06
N PHE A 199 -2.04 -5.62 -1.14
CA PHE A 199 -3.34 -6.16 -1.53
C PHE A 199 -3.35 -7.69 -1.54
N ASN A 200 -2.31 -8.33 -2.10
CA ASN A 200 -2.08 -9.77 -1.94
C ASN A 200 -0.59 -10.13 -2.13
N LYS A 201 0.10 -10.34 -1.00
CA LYS A 201 1.52 -10.71 -0.98
C LYS A 201 1.79 -12.01 -1.72
N ASP A 202 0.97 -13.04 -1.52
CA ASP A 202 1.23 -14.40 -2.00
C ASP A 202 1.18 -14.50 -3.53
N VAL A 203 0.46 -13.57 -4.17
CA VAL A 203 0.32 -13.51 -5.62
C VAL A 203 1.43 -12.70 -6.27
N PHE A 204 1.76 -11.53 -5.71
CA PHE A 204 2.61 -10.55 -6.39
C PHE A 204 4.07 -10.57 -5.92
N ALA A 205 4.39 -11.10 -4.74
CA ALA A 205 5.77 -11.10 -4.21
C ALA A 205 6.75 -11.83 -5.14
N GLY A 206 6.34 -12.96 -5.72
CA GLY A 206 7.17 -13.69 -6.67
C GLY A 206 7.51 -12.87 -7.92
N GLN A 207 6.57 -12.05 -8.40
CA GLN A 207 6.80 -11.21 -9.58
C GLN A 207 7.84 -10.11 -9.30
N VAL A 208 7.80 -9.51 -8.11
CA VAL A 208 8.81 -8.52 -7.68
C VAL A 208 10.20 -9.15 -7.57
N LEU A 209 10.30 -10.35 -6.98
CA LEU A 209 11.58 -11.02 -6.72
C LEU A 209 12.28 -11.54 -7.98
N MET A 210 11.52 -11.85 -9.04
CA MET A 210 12.07 -12.37 -10.29
C MET A 210 12.37 -11.27 -11.32
N GLY A 211 12.03 -10.01 -11.01
CA GLY A 211 12.04 -8.90 -11.96
C GLY A 211 13.18 -7.91 -11.75
N PRO A 212 13.42 -6.99 -12.71
CA PRO A 212 14.43 -5.93 -12.62
C PRO A 212 14.02 -4.77 -11.69
N LEU A 213 12.91 -4.90 -10.96
CA LEU A 213 12.28 -3.81 -10.23
C LEU A 213 13.17 -3.22 -9.14
N ILE A 214 13.89 -4.06 -8.39
CA ILE A 214 14.78 -3.61 -7.30
C ILE A 214 15.89 -2.71 -7.87
N HIS A 215 16.58 -3.18 -8.91
CA HIS A 215 17.62 -2.42 -9.60
C HIS A 215 17.08 -1.09 -10.13
N ALA A 216 15.87 -1.10 -10.72
CA ALA A 216 15.23 0.11 -11.22
C ALA A 216 14.92 1.12 -10.11
N LEU A 217 14.39 0.69 -8.96
CA LEU A 217 14.08 1.56 -7.82
C LEU A 217 15.33 2.22 -7.24
N VAL A 218 16.41 1.45 -7.07
CA VAL A 218 17.68 1.96 -6.54
C VAL A 218 18.35 2.88 -7.57
N SER A 219 18.23 2.57 -8.87
CA SER A 219 18.82 3.37 -9.94
C SER A 219 18.06 4.65 -10.28
N MET A 220 16.76 4.71 -9.99
CA MET A 220 15.97 5.95 -10.14
C MET A 220 16.50 7.10 -9.29
N ALA A 221 17.18 6.78 -8.19
CA ALA A 221 17.63 7.76 -7.21
C ALA A 221 16.53 8.81 -6.95
N SER A 222 15.39 8.37 -6.40
CA SER A 222 14.44 9.26 -5.71
C SER A 222 14.16 8.83 -4.27
N TRP A 223 13.75 9.78 -3.44
CA TRP A 223 13.30 9.46 -2.10
C TRP A 223 11.98 8.68 -2.13
N GLU A 224 11.10 8.93 -3.13
CA GLU A 224 9.88 8.15 -3.35
C GLU A 224 10.20 6.69 -3.70
N SER A 225 11.15 6.46 -4.61
CA SER A 225 11.54 5.09 -5.02
C SER A 225 12.19 4.33 -3.87
N MET A 226 13.01 5.01 -3.07
CA MET A 226 13.61 4.44 -1.86
C MET A 226 12.57 4.15 -0.77
N LYS A 227 11.57 5.03 -0.61
CA LYS A 227 10.43 4.78 0.29
C LYS A 227 9.64 3.56 -0.15
N VAL A 228 9.39 3.39 -1.45
CA VAL A 228 8.76 2.18 -1.97
C VAL A 228 9.62 0.94 -1.70
N LEU A 229 10.94 1.01 -1.90
CA LEU A 229 11.85 -0.09 -1.58
C LEU A 229 11.74 -0.50 -0.10
N CYS A 230 11.72 0.47 0.82
CA CYS A 230 11.49 0.24 2.25
C CYS A 230 10.16 -0.47 2.52
N LEU A 231 9.07 -0.01 1.89
CA LEU A 231 7.74 -0.63 2.01
C LEU A 231 7.72 -2.07 1.45
N LEU A 232 8.44 -2.33 0.36
CA LEU A 232 8.57 -3.68 -0.20
C LEU A 232 9.37 -4.59 0.74
N ILE A 233 10.44 -4.10 1.37
CA ILE A 233 11.21 -4.88 2.37
C ILE A 233 10.30 -5.28 3.52
N LYS A 234 9.51 -4.35 4.07
CA LYS A 234 8.53 -4.64 5.14
C LYS A 234 7.51 -5.69 4.72
N SER A 235 7.03 -5.61 3.48
CA SER A 235 5.95 -6.46 2.99
C SER A 235 6.44 -7.86 2.64
N ILE A 236 7.57 -7.97 1.92
CA ILE A 236 8.09 -9.24 1.40
C ILE A 236 9.01 -9.91 2.43
N LYS A 237 9.74 -9.13 3.24
CA LYS A 237 10.71 -9.54 4.26
C LYS A 237 12.02 -10.08 3.65
N SER A 238 12.65 -11.05 4.33
CA SER A 238 13.97 -11.61 4.00
C SER A 238 14.16 -11.95 2.52
N PRO A 239 13.20 -12.56 1.78
CA PRO A 239 13.39 -12.87 0.36
C PRO A 239 13.74 -11.64 -0.48
N LEU A 240 13.20 -10.46 -0.17
CA LEU A 240 13.53 -9.24 -0.91
C LEU A 240 14.92 -8.73 -0.53
N VAL A 241 15.31 -8.84 0.74
CA VAL A 241 16.65 -8.45 1.18
C VAL A 241 17.72 -9.34 0.55
N ASP A 242 17.44 -10.63 0.41
CA ASP A 242 18.31 -11.56 -0.30
C ASP A 242 18.50 -11.15 -1.77
N GLU A 243 17.42 -10.71 -2.42
CA GLU A 243 17.48 -10.24 -3.80
C GLU A 243 18.18 -8.87 -3.95
N ILE A 244 18.09 -7.99 -2.94
CA ILE A 244 18.87 -6.75 -2.89
C ILE A 244 20.38 -7.07 -2.77
N GLU A 245 20.74 -8.08 -1.98
CA GLU A 245 22.12 -8.54 -1.80
C GLU A 245 22.68 -9.21 -3.05
N SER A 246 21.93 -10.14 -3.66
CA SER A 246 22.33 -10.86 -4.87
C SER A 246 22.59 -9.94 -6.06
N ASN A 247 21.80 -8.86 -6.17
CA ASN A 247 21.96 -7.82 -7.18
C ASN A 247 23.07 -6.81 -6.86
N GLY A 248 23.69 -6.88 -5.68
CA GLY A 248 24.76 -5.98 -5.27
C GLY A 248 24.32 -4.53 -5.02
N GLU A 249 23.07 -4.32 -4.63
CA GLU A 249 22.49 -2.97 -4.47
C GLU A 249 22.77 -2.35 -3.09
N ILE A 250 23.17 -3.16 -2.10
CA ILE A 250 23.46 -2.72 -0.73
C ILE A 250 24.44 -1.53 -0.68
N PRO A 251 25.58 -1.54 -1.41
CA PRO A 251 26.51 -0.40 -1.44
C PRO A 251 25.85 0.90 -1.89
N LYS A 252 25.02 0.82 -2.93
CA LYS A 252 24.33 1.99 -3.49
C LYS A 252 23.30 2.55 -2.51
N ILE A 253 22.56 1.68 -1.82
CA ILE A 253 21.63 2.11 -0.75
C ILE A 253 22.38 2.83 0.37
N ILE A 254 23.52 2.30 0.80
CA ILE A 254 24.36 2.93 1.83
C ILE A 254 24.91 4.28 1.37
N SER A 255 25.28 4.42 0.08
CA SER A 255 25.80 5.67 -0.48
C SER A 255 24.81 6.84 -0.38
N PHE A 256 23.50 6.56 -0.29
CA PHE A 256 22.49 7.61 -0.10
C PHE A 256 22.57 8.30 1.28
N LEU A 257 23.27 7.71 2.26
CA LEU A 257 23.59 8.38 3.52
C LEU A 257 24.55 9.57 3.35
N ASP A 258 25.29 9.64 2.24
CA ASP A 258 26.23 10.73 1.96
C ASP A 258 25.59 11.91 1.21
N TYR A 259 24.30 11.83 0.88
CA TYR A 259 23.60 12.88 0.14
C TYR A 259 23.40 14.13 1.01
N LYS A 260 23.47 15.31 0.39
CA LYS A 260 23.30 16.60 1.10
C LYS A 260 21.88 16.76 1.67
N ASP A 261 20.89 16.32 0.91
CA ASP A 261 19.49 16.41 1.27
C ASP A 261 19.20 15.53 2.49
N LEU A 262 18.49 16.09 3.47
CA LEU A 262 18.11 15.38 4.68
C LEU A 262 17.11 14.27 4.38
N HIS A 263 16.11 14.51 3.52
CA HIS A 263 15.08 13.53 3.22
C HIS A 263 15.67 12.24 2.65
N TRP A 264 16.69 12.39 1.80
CA TRP A 264 17.48 11.29 1.28
C TRP A 264 18.11 10.42 2.37
N ARG A 265 18.83 11.06 3.29
CA ARG A 265 19.53 10.38 4.37
C ARG A 265 18.56 9.69 5.33
N VAL A 266 17.42 10.30 5.62
CA VAL A 266 16.38 9.71 6.49
C VAL A 266 15.78 8.46 5.84
N VAL A 267 15.34 8.54 4.59
CA VAL A 267 14.73 7.38 3.91
C VAL A 267 15.77 6.26 3.69
N ALA A 268 17.01 6.62 3.40
CA ALA A 268 18.10 5.64 3.32
C ALA A 268 18.35 4.94 4.66
N MET A 269 18.35 5.70 5.77
CA MET A 269 18.46 5.14 7.11
C MET A 269 17.32 4.17 7.41
N ASP A 270 16.08 4.54 7.11
CA ASP A 270 14.93 3.65 7.29
C ASP A 270 15.10 2.35 6.49
N CYS A 271 15.47 2.43 5.21
CA CYS A 271 15.79 1.26 4.40
C CYS A 271 16.87 0.37 5.04
N ILE A 272 17.95 0.96 5.54
CA ILE A 272 19.06 0.22 6.18
C ILE A 272 18.60 -0.47 7.46
N LEU A 273 17.75 0.17 8.26
CA LEU A 273 17.16 -0.44 9.46
C LEU A 273 16.30 -1.66 9.09
N GLU A 274 15.49 -1.56 8.05
CA GLU A 274 14.67 -2.69 7.59
C GLU A 274 15.52 -3.84 7.02
N ILE A 275 16.59 -3.52 6.27
CA ILE A 275 17.59 -4.52 5.83
C ILE A 275 18.24 -5.17 7.05
N GLY A 276 18.57 -4.42 8.10
CA GLY A 276 19.09 -4.95 9.36
C GLY A 276 18.11 -5.91 10.05
N TYR A 277 16.82 -5.58 10.06
CA TYR A 277 15.80 -6.40 10.72
C TYR A 277 15.51 -7.72 9.97
N PHE A 278 15.36 -7.67 8.65
CA PHE A 278 14.98 -8.83 7.84
C PHE A 278 16.15 -9.57 7.18
N GLY A 279 17.32 -8.95 7.10
CA GLY A 279 18.47 -9.45 6.37
C GLY A 279 19.13 -10.67 7.00
N ARG A 280 19.55 -11.59 6.13
CA ARG A 280 20.38 -12.74 6.52
C ARG A 280 21.85 -12.32 6.61
N LYS A 281 22.67 -13.25 7.10
CA LYS A 281 24.09 -13.05 7.39
C LYS A 281 24.82 -12.34 6.25
N GLU A 282 24.59 -12.75 5.01
CA GLU A 282 25.25 -12.24 3.79
C GLU A 282 24.97 -10.75 3.58
N ALA A 283 23.70 -10.33 3.73
CA ALA A 283 23.30 -8.94 3.61
C ALA A 283 23.92 -8.06 4.70
N ILE A 284 23.98 -8.57 5.94
CA ILE A 284 24.61 -7.83 7.06
C ILE A 284 26.12 -7.72 6.84
N GLU A 285 26.78 -8.78 6.39
CA GLU A 285 28.21 -8.74 6.04
C GLU A 285 28.50 -7.75 4.92
N ALA A 286 27.65 -7.67 3.89
CA ALA A 286 27.76 -6.69 2.82
C ALA A 286 27.67 -5.26 3.36
N MET A 287 26.71 -4.97 4.26
CA MET A 287 26.58 -3.65 4.88
C MET A 287 27.81 -3.27 5.71
N LEU A 288 28.34 -4.20 6.50
CA LEU A 288 29.53 -3.97 7.31
C LEU A 288 30.79 -3.79 6.47
N ARG A 289 30.90 -4.52 5.34
CA ARG A 289 32.01 -4.40 4.38
C ARG A 289 32.03 -3.04 3.70
N GLU A 290 30.86 -2.50 3.39
CA GLU A 290 30.72 -1.14 2.84
C GLU A 290 31.01 -0.03 3.88
N GLY A 291 31.30 -0.40 5.13
CA GLY A 291 31.64 0.56 6.16
C GLY A 291 30.43 1.32 6.73
N LEU A 292 29.24 0.70 6.74
CA LEU A 292 28.02 1.29 7.29
C LEU A 292 28.24 1.90 8.69
N ILE A 293 28.90 1.18 9.60
CA ILE A 293 29.11 1.65 10.98
C ILE A 293 29.89 2.96 11.03
N LYS A 294 30.89 3.13 10.17
CA LYS A 294 31.66 4.37 10.10
C LYS A 294 30.76 5.55 9.69
N LYS A 295 29.91 5.34 8.67
CA LYS A 295 28.95 6.34 8.20
C LYS A 295 27.92 6.69 9.27
N LEU A 296 27.41 5.70 10.01
CA LEU A 296 26.46 5.94 11.10
C LEU A 296 27.10 6.74 12.25
N VAL A 297 28.34 6.44 12.63
CA VAL A 297 29.07 7.23 13.64
C VAL A 297 29.27 8.68 13.16
N GLU A 298 29.60 8.89 11.88
CA GLU A 298 29.71 10.23 11.30
C GLU A 298 28.38 10.99 11.29
N LEU A 299 27.26 10.31 11.02
CA LEU A 299 25.92 10.89 11.06
C LEU A 299 25.45 11.22 12.48
N GLN A 300 25.74 10.35 13.46
CA GLN A 300 25.44 10.61 14.87
C GLN A 300 26.21 11.83 15.41
N ARG A 301 27.39 12.12 14.86
CA ARG A 301 28.15 13.33 15.20
C ARG A 301 27.56 14.63 14.62
N SER A 302 26.68 14.53 13.63
CA SER A 302 26.10 15.72 13.00
C SER A 302 25.08 16.42 13.92
N GLU A 303 24.74 17.68 13.62
CA GLU A 303 23.72 18.45 14.37
C GLU A 303 22.36 17.74 14.48
N LEU A 304 22.10 16.75 13.60
CA LEU A 304 20.86 15.97 13.55
C LEU A 304 20.99 14.58 14.21
N GLY A 305 22.10 14.34 14.90
CA GLY A 305 22.51 13.06 15.45
C GLY A 305 22.60 12.98 16.96
N GLU A 306 22.09 13.98 17.71
CA GLU A 306 22.14 14.04 19.18
C GLU A 306 21.78 12.71 19.87
N ASP A 307 22.38 12.44 21.03
CA ASP A 307 22.17 11.20 21.76
C ASP A 307 20.76 11.14 22.39
N LEU A 308 20.10 9.96 22.38
CA LEU A 308 18.74 9.77 22.92
C LEU A 308 18.67 9.80 24.46
N ILE A 309 19.79 9.96 25.14
CA ILE A 309 19.95 9.81 26.59
C ILE A 309 19.04 10.77 27.38
N ASP A 310 18.71 11.96 26.84
CA ASP A 310 17.90 12.97 27.52
C ASP A 310 16.37 12.78 27.39
N THR A 311 15.90 11.77 26.64
CA THR A 311 14.45 11.52 26.44
C THR A 311 13.79 10.79 27.63
N GLY A 312 14.58 10.42 28.65
CA GLY A 312 14.17 9.58 29.78
C GLY A 312 13.20 10.20 30.81
N MET A 313 12.77 11.45 30.64
CA MET A 313 11.97 12.21 31.62
C MET A 313 10.45 11.93 31.63
N PHE A 314 9.97 10.89 30.94
CA PHE A 314 8.54 10.52 30.95
C PHE A 314 8.33 9.17 31.64
N ASP A 315 7.46 9.14 32.65
CA ASP A 315 7.18 7.96 33.48
C ASP A 315 6.22 6.95 32.80
N ASP A 316 5.59 7.32 31.68
CA ASP A 316 4.62 6.50 30.94
C ASP A 316 5.18 5.98 29.60
N GLU A 317 5.16 4.66 29.35
CA GLU A 317 5.67 4.03 28.11
C GLU A 317 4.98 4.54 26.83
N LYS A 318 3.68 4.87 26.91
CA LYS A 318 2.93 5.44 25.78
C LYS A 318 3.30 6.89 25.48
N GLU A 319 3.73 7.64 26.48
CA GLU A 319 4.21 9.02 26.31
C GLU A 319 5.66 9.02 25.83
N ARG A 320 6.51 8.11 26.32
CA ARG A 320 7.87 7.86 25.79
C ARG A 320 7.86 7.59 24.29
N GLY A 321 7.04 6.65 23.81
CA GLY A 321 6.97 6.34 22.38
C GLY A 321 6.45 7.50 21.49
N LYS A 322 5.70 8.45 22.05
CA LYS A 322 5.28 9.67 21.33
C LYS A 322 6.36 10.77 21.39
N GLY A 323 7.06 10.89 22.52
CA GLY A 323 8.18 11.80 22.71
C GLY A 323 9.38 11.42 21.84
N GLU A 324 9.76 10.15 21.83
CA GLU A 324 10.81 9.59 20.97
C GLU A 324 10.52 9.79 19.48
N LYS A 325 9.26 9.60 19.05
CA LYS A 325 8.89 9.87 17.64
C LYS A 325 9.09 11.34 17.28
N LYS A 326 8.63 12.27 18.11
CA LYS A 326 8.83 13.72 17.89
C LYS A 326 10.30 14.13 17.95
N PHE A 327 11.07 13.48 18.82
CA PHE A 327 12.51 13.72 18.92
C PHE A 327 13.24 13.22 17.68
N LEU A 328 12.92 12.01 17.18
CA LEU A 328 13.48 11.46 15.95
C LEU A 328 13.01 12.20 14.69
N GLU A 329 11.85 12.85 14.72
CA GLU A 329 11.45 13.82 13.67
C GLU A 329 12.39 15.04 13.63
N SER A 330 12.96 15.43 14.78
CA SER A 330 13.89 16.56 14.90
C SER A 330 15.37 16.16 14.75
N HIS A 331 15.72 14.94 15.20
CA HIS A 331 17.06 14.36 15.20
C HIS A 331 17.02 12.93 14.60
N PRO A 332 16.85 12.80 13.28
CA PRO A 332 16.63 11.49 12.64
C PRO A 332 17.79 10.51 12.77
N PHE A 333 19.00 10.99 13.07
CA PHE A 333 20.20 10.16 13.22
C PHE A 333 20.59 9.93 14.68
N ALA A 334 19.76 10.37 15.62
CA ALA A 334 19.95 10.14 17.04
C ALA A 334 20.12 8.65 17.36
N SER A 335 21.22 8.33 18.03
CA SER A 335 21.64 6.97 18.40
C SER A 335 21.48 5.96 17.24
N CYS A 336 21.74 6.37 16.00
CA CYS A 336 21.47 5.56 14.81
C CYS A 336 22.28 4.25 14.78
N VAL A 337 23.48 4.25 15.36
CA VAL A 337 24.31 3.04 15.54
C VAL A 337 23.61 2.06 16.48
N ALA A 338 23.10 2.53 17.61
CA ALA A 338 22.37 1.71 18.57
C ALA A 338 21.05 1.20 17.97
N ARG A 339 20.30 2.05 17.26
CA ARG A 339 19.07 1.65 16.55
C ARG A 339 19.35 0.53 15.56
N PHE A 340 20.42 0.63 14.78
CA PHE A 340 20.82 -0.44 13.86
C PHE A 340 21.18 -1.74 14.60
N ALA A 341 21.96 -1.65 15.68
CA ALA A 341 22.31 -2.82 16.49
C ALA A 341 21.07 -3.49 17.12
N VAL A 342 20.10 -2.71 17.57
CA VAL A 342 18.81 -3.19 18.07
C VAL A 342 18.05 -3.93 16.98
N GLN A 343 17.94 -3.38 15.77
CA GLN A 343 17.25 -4.07 14.66
C GLN A 343 17.88 -5.44 14.36
N LEU A 344 19.20 -5.57 14.43
CA LEU A 344 19.87 -6.88 14.26
C LEU A 344 19.54 -7.85 15.39
N GLU A 345 19.39 -7.37 16.63
CA GLU A 345 19.11 -8.20 17.79
C GLU A 345 17.66 -8.66 17.85
N VAL A 346 16.70 -7.78 17.58
CA VAL A 346 15.26 -8.12 17.56
C VAL A 346 14.81 -8.70 16.22
N GLY A 347 15.60 -8.53 15.16
CA GLY A 347 15.28 -8.90 13.78
C GLY A 347 15.04 -10.39 13.55
N GLU A 348 14.34 -10.68 12.44
CA GLU A 348 13.91 -12.01 12.04
C GLU A 348 14.99 -12.76 11.22
N GLY A 349 15.94 -12.06 10.60
CA GLY A 349 16.84 -12.63 9.59
C GLY A 349 18.05 -13.42 10.13
N LEU A 350 18.49 -13.16 11.37
CA LEU A 350 19.71 -13.71 11.93
C LEU A 350 19.47 -14.77 13.02
N ARG A 351 20.36 -15.76 13.09
CA ARG A 351 20.41 -16.73 14.20
C ARG A 351 21.03 -16.10 15.44
N GLN A 352 20.70 -16.61 16.62
CA GLN A 352 21.25 -16.10 17.89
C GLN A 352 22.78 -16.06 17.96
N ARG A 353 23.48 -17.02 17.34
CA ARG A 353 24.95 -17.01 17.27
C ARG A 353 25.48 -15.89 16.38
N GLU A 354 24.80 -15.63 15.26
CA GLU A 354 25.16 -14.57 14.31
C GLU A 354 24.89 -13.19 14.92
N LYS A 355 23.75 -13.01 15.60
CA LYS A 355 23.43 -11.78 16.35
C LYS A 355 24.54 -11.40 17.33
N ARG A 356 25.02 -12.36 18.12
CA ARG A 356 26.13 -12.14 19.06
C ARG A 356 27.45 -11.80 18.35
N ALA A 357 27.76 -12.47 17.24
CA ALA A 357 28.97 -12.22 16.48
C ALA A 357 28.96 -10.82 15.85
N PHE A 358 27.86 -10.44 15.20
CA PHE A 358 27.71 -9.11 14.61
C PHE A 358 27.70 -8.01 15.67
N LYS A 359 27.13 -8.23 16.85
CA LYS A 359 27.21 -7.27 17.96
C LYS A 359 28.66 -6.96 18.33
N GLN A 360 29.50 -7.99 18.50
CA GLN A 360 30.93 -7.80 18.80
C GLN A 360 31.66 -7.08 17.67
N GLU A 361 31.34 -7.43 16.44
CA GLU A 361 31.96 -6.84 15.26
C GLU A 361 31.55 -5.36 15.05
N ILE A 362 30.31 -4.99 15.38
CA ILE A 362 29.84 -3.60 15.41
C ILE A 362 30.60 -2.82 16.48
N LEU A 363 30.69 -3.34 17.70
CA LEU A 363 31.43 -2.69 18.79
C LEU A 363 32.89 -2.44 18.43
N LYS A 364 33.52 -3.39 17.74
CA LYS A 364 34.88 -3.22 17.20
C LYS A 364 34.94 -2.07 16.18
N ARG A 365 34.06 -2.06 15.18
CA ARG A 365 34.02 -1.00 14.17
C ARG A 365 33.67 0.39 14.72
N VAL A 366 32.84 0.46 15.77
CA VAL A 366 32.54 1.73 16.47
C VAL A 366 33.83 2.30 17.06
N ARG A 367 34.62 1.50 17.78
CA ARG A 367 35.91 1.95 18.34
C ARG A 367 36.90 2.41 17.27
N GLU A 368 36.88 1.77 16.10
CA GLU A 368 37.74 2.16 14.96
C GLU A 368 37.27 3.45 14.27
N ALA A 369 35.97 3.78 14.34
CA ALA A 369 35.37 4.93 13.67
C ALA A 369 35.26 6.20 14.54
N CYS A 370 35.22 6.06 15.86
CA CYS A 370 35.18 7.18 16.80
C CYS A 370 36.52 7.93 16.84
N VAL A 371 36.43 9.25 17.07
CA VAL A 371 37.60 10.15 17.12
C VAL A 371 38.20 10.21 18.52
N SER A 372 37.41 9.90 19.55
CA SER A 372 37.84 9.90 20.95
C SER A 372 37.34 8.69 21.72
N ASP A 373 38.07 8.31 22.78
CA ASP A 373 37.67 7.24 23.69
C ASP A 373 36.35 7.54 24.41
N ALA A 374 36.05 8.83 24.66
CA ALA A 374 34.79 9.26 25.27
C ALA A 374 33.59 9.01 24.34
N GLU A 375 33.69 9.42 23.07
CA GLU A 375 32.67 9.14 22.05
C GLU A 375 32.47 7.63 21.86
N ALA A 376 33.57 6.88 21.77
CA ALA A 376 33.53 5.42 21.66
C ALA A 376 32.82 4.77 22.85
N ALA A 377 33.06 5.28 24.08
CA ALA A 377 32.40 4.80 25.29
C ALA A 377 30.90 5.10 25.29
N THR A 378 30.48 6.31 24.89
CA THR A 378 29.07 6.68 24.81
C THR A 378 28.32 5.81 23.81
N VAL A 379 28.78 5.73 22.56
CA VAL A 379 28.12 4.92 21.52
C VAL A 379 28.13 3.43 21.88
N THR A 380 29.23 2.93 22.47
CA THR A 380 29.29 1.54 22.97
C THR A 380 28.26 1.30 24.07
N ALA A 381 28.11 2.25 25.00
CA ALA A 381 27.11 2.14 26.06
C ALA A 381 25.70 2.11 25.45
N GLU A 382 25.35 3.02 24.54
CA GLU A 382 24.04 3.02 23.87
C GLU A 382 23.75 1.69 23.16
N VAL A 383 24.73 1.14 22.44
CA VAL A 383 24.60 -0.17 21.76
C VAL A 383 24.39 -1.29 22.78
N LEU A 384 25.09 -1.28 23.92
CA LEU A 384 24.94 -2.32 24.93
C LEU A 384 23.61 -2.22 25.69
N TRP A 385 23.19 -1.00 26.05
CA TRP A 385 21.96 -0.74 26.80
C TRP A 385 20.70 -0.86 25.94
N GLY A 386 20.71 -0.30 24.72
CA GLY A 386 19.58 -0.38 23.79
C GLY A 386 19.32 -1.81 23.31
N SER A 387 20.38 -2.63 23.24
CA SER A 387 20.35 -4.04 22.88
C SER A 387 20.43 -4.96 24.11
N SER A 388 19.79 -4.59 25.22
CA SER A 388 19.63 -5.47 26.39
C SER A 388 18.19 -5.98 26.45
N PRO A 389 17.95 -7.29 26.65
CA PRO A 389 16.63 -7.90 26.58
C PRO A 389 15.68 -7.48 27.70
#